data_AF-A0A2D4SNP8-F1
#
_entry.id   AF-A0A2D4SNP8-F1
#
_cell.length_a   1.000
_cell.length_b   1.000
_cell.length_c   1.000
_cell.angle_alpha   90.00
_cell.angle_beta   90.00
_cell.angle_gamma   90.00
#
_symmetry.space_group_name_H-M   'P 1'
#
loop_
_entity.id
_entity.type
_entity.pdbx_description
1 polymer ?
#
loop_
_entity_poly.entity_id
_entity_poly.type
_entity_poly.pdbx_seq_one_letter_code
_entity_poly.pdbx_strand_id
1 'polypeptide(L)'
;MKRQKRENSISDPHEESRSSSVQNKHQSNSDRIARMDSTKKNKPKTLWGTMTLIVNGELQLAKQAAHEVANSGRAAQDNKTTNIAGDLWTLAHQFQEIQGHLSTSNFTTVQNQSSSTTQLIQKIIGSETALKVLGDRLIAATRGYKKRAKQGLRAQSAATQETSDVDTVIEPVVEEPVQEEIPVEKKQQSSLSGQFNALFVLVANGHLSQARNRAHKLANTARTKQDSISADIAGTIWTISQNFTDIQALLKELKYSQVKDKSKNSADQTRSLITAGHISNEIGDKVLKIAGGYWTIANKALVEQSPANSAKEGTAAANAQNSETVDQHRLNHHRNYAYCGVATLMMLFEANGESANNTQEMNRIASQVYIKDHGSDVGRMGQLMRDRGYNSAQATRNGGMNALLDTLDKGQPVPFGVTHSAGTIIKINSGGSQRYPWARVGDYHSKRFGLAGHWILVVGYEGSRENPTHFIANDPDLGGQLRIEKTRLTRMGVREGQFYQVTQ
;
A
#
# COMPACT_ATOMS: atom_id res chain seq x y z
N MET A 1 -64.79 -32.51 -3.46
CA MET A 1 -64.16 -33.66 -2.77
C MET A 1 -62.93 -33.16 -2.00
N LYS A 2 -62.80 -33.57 -0.74
CA LYS A 2 -61.67 -33.44 0.20
C LYS A 2 -61.28 -32.03 0.69
N ARG A 3 -61.93 -31.64 1.78
CA ARG A 3 -61.44 -30.71 2.83
C ARG A 3 -61.21 -31.54 4.10
N GLN A 4 -60.05 -31.41 4.74
CA GLN A 4 -59.70 -31.79 6.13
C GLN A 4 -58.16 -31.68 6.24
N LYS A 5 -57.50 -31.16 7.28
CA LYS A 5 -57.73 -31.24 8.73
C LYS A 5 -56.79 -30.25 9.47
N ARG A 6 -57.29 -29.69 10.60
CA ARG A 6 -56.67 -29.58 11.96
C ARG A 6 -55.44 -28.69 12.17
N GLU A 7 -55.17 -28.11 13.36
CA GLU A 7 -55.85 -27.90 14.65
C GLU A 7 -54.92 -26.91 15.40
N ASN A 8 -55.45 -25.88 16.06
CA ASN A 8 -54.71 -25.12 17.07
C ASN A 8 -55.56 -25.16 18.35
N SER A 9 -55.06 -25.86 19.37
CA SER A 9 -55.64 -25.88 20.71
C SER A 9 -54.83 -24.96 21.62
N ILE A 10 -55.56 -24.06 22.26
CA ILE A 10 -55.17 -23.16 23.34
C ILE A 10 -55.13 -23.95 24.66
N SER A 11 -54.13 -23.66 25.50
CA SER A 11 -54.22 -23.81 26.96
C SER A 11 -53.10 -23.01 27.66
N ASP A 12 -53.48 -21.89 28.27
CA ASP A 12 -52.81 -21.23 29.41
C ASP A 12 -53.11 -22.01 30.73
N PRO A 13 -52.63 -21.58 31.92
CA PRO A 13 -51.25 -21.43 32.35
C PRO A 13 -51.02 -22.15 33.71
N HIS A 14 -49.77 -22.31 34.14
CA HIS A 14 -49.47 -22.59 35.56
C HIS A 14 -48.34 -21.70 36.06
N GLU A 15 -48.70 -20.83 37.01
CA GLU A 15 -47.82 -20.10 37.90
C GLU A 15 -47.08 -21.08 38.82
N GLU A 16 -45.74 -20.96 38.88
CA GLU A 16 -44.99 -21.27 40.10
C GLU A 16 -43.98 -20.15 40.37
N SER A 17 -44.33 -19.37 41.37
CA SER A 17 -43.49 -18.42 42.08
C SER A 17 -42.34 -19.13 42.81
N ARG A 18 -41.10 -18.79 42.45
CA ARG A 18 -39.93 -18.99 43.34
C ARG A 18 -39.12 -17.72 43.44
N SER A 19 -39.25 -17.09 44.60
CA SER A 19 -38.37 -16.07 45.14
C SER A 19 -36.96 -16.62 45.32
N SER A 20 -35.96 -15.94 44.76
CA SER A 20 -34.58 -16.04 45.24
C SER A 20 -33.98 -14.64 45.35
N SER A 21 -33.55 -14.34 46.57
CA SER A 21 -32.95 -13.10 47.01
C SER A 21 -31.59 -12.88 46.34
N VAL A 22 -31.50 -11.83 45.52
CA VAL A 22 -30.23 -11.35 44.98
C VAL A 22 -29.55 -10.50 46.06
N GLN A 23 -28.62 -11.11 46.81
CA GLN A 23 -27.61 -10.35 47.55
C GLN A 23 -26.60 -9.77 46.55
N ASN A 24 -26.68 -8.46 46.38
CA ASN A 24 -25.79 -7.65 45.56
C ASN A 24 -24.41 -7.56 46.25
N LYS A 25 -23.50 -8.51 45.96
CA LYS A 25 -22.07 -8.35 46.25
C LYS A 25 -21.40 -7.73 45.03
N HIS A 26 -21.01 -6.47 45.15
CA HIS A 26 -20.06 -5.81 44.24
C HIS A 26 -18.72 -6.56 44.27
N GLN A 27 -18.57 -7.56 43.40
CA GLN A 27 -17.27 -8.03 42.93
C GLN A 27 -16.96 -7.32 41.61
N SER A 28 -15.81 -6.65 41.56
CA SER A 28 -15.29 -5.97 40.37
C SER A 28 -15.20 -6.95 39.19
N ASN A 29 -15.65 -6.52 38.00
CA ASN A 29 -15.54 -7.29 36.74
C ASN A 29 -14.09 -7.71 36.40
N SER A 30 -13.07 -7.07 37.00
CA SER A 30 -11.66 -7.46 36.84
C SER A 30 -11.35 -8.87 37.35
N ASP A 31 -12.00 -9.31 38.43
CA ASP A 31 -11.67 -10.59 39.08
C ASP A 31 -12.31 -11.78 38.36
N ARG A 32 -13.42 -11.54 37.66
CA ARG A 32 -14.17 -12.57 36.93
C ARG A 32 -13.47 -13.00 35.63
N ILE A 33 -12.63 -12.14 35.07
CA ILE A 33 -11.81 -12.43 33.87
C ILE A 33 -10.51 -13.16 34.24
N ALA A 34 -10.10 -13.14 35.52
CA ALA A 34 -8.87 -13.79 35.98
C ALA A 34 -8.98 -15.32 36.19
N ARG A 35 -10.20 -15.88 36.21
CA ARG A 35 -10.42 -17.31 36.49
C ARG A 35 -11.41 -17.92 35.50
N MET A 36 -10.99 -18.09 34.24
CA MET A 36 -11.65 -19.02 33.32
C MET A 36 -10.77 -20.25 33.09
N ASP A 37 -11.44 -21.39 33.20
CA ASP A 37 -10.96 -22.78 33.32
C ASP A 37 -9.83 -23.18 32.35
N SER A 38 -8.75 -23.76 32.89
CA SER A 38 -7.46 -23.99 32.23
C SER A 38 -7.33 -25.35 31.51
N THR A 39 -8.43 -26.02 31.19
CA THR A 39 -8.43 -27.43 30.75
C THR A 39 -8.55 -27.64 29.23
N LYS A 40 -8.62 -26.59 28.40
CA LYS A 40 -8.61 -26.70 26.93
C LYS A 40 -7.27 -26.22 26.34
N LYS A 41 -6.69 -27.02 25.44
CA LYS A 41 -5.38 -26.86 24.76
C LYS A 41 -5.17 -25.58 23.91
N ASN A 42 -6.00 -24.54 24.05
CA ASN A 42 -5.79 -23.23 23.43
C ASN A 42 -5.44 -22.20 24.50
N LYS A 43 -4.25 -21.62 24.32
CA LYS A 43 -3.51 -20.65 25.13
C LYS A 43 -4.35 -19.44 25.65
N PRO A 44 -3.87 -18.74 26.70
CA PRO A 44 -4.71 -17.93 27.58
C PRO A 44 -5.24 -16.63 26.94
N LYS A 45 -6.57 -16.47 26.96
CA LYS A 45 -7.33 -15.30 26.48
C LYS A 45 -7.34 -14.13 27.47
N THR A 46 -6.24 -13.89 28.17
CA THR A 46 -6.18 -12.87 29.23
C THR A 46 -4.97 -11.95 29.03
N LEU A 47 -5.02 -10.75 29.61
CA LEU A 47 -3.89 -9.82 29.64
C LEU A 47 -2.66 -10.47 30.30
N TRP A 48 -2.86 -11.19 31.41
CA TRP A 48 -1.82 -11.95 32.11
C TRP A 48 -1.21 -13.05 31.22
N GLY A 49 -2.07 -13.80 30.54
CA GLY A 49 -1.65 -14.84 29.60
C GLY A 49 -0.80 -14.29 28.46
N THR A 50 -1.28 -13.20 27.85
CA THR A 50 -0.58 -12.49 26.79
C THR A 50 0.80 -12.01 27.26
N MET A 51 0.88 -11.40 28.44
CA MET A 51 2.15 -10.91 28.99
C MET A 51 3.11 -12.04 29.37
N THR A 52 2.58 -13.21 29.78
CA THR A 52 3.37 -14.42 30.02
C THR A 52 4.04 -14.91 28.74
N LEU A 53 3.34 -14.88 27.59
CA LEU A 53 3.92 -15.23 26.29
C LEU A 53 5.07 -14.30 25.92
N ILE A 54 4.96 -12.99 26.22
CA ILE A 54 6.04 -12.01 26.00
C ILE A 54 7.26 -12.36 26.87
N VAL A 55 7.05 -12.64 28.17
CA VAL A 55 8.12 -13.03 29.10
C VAL A 55 8.85 -14.29 28.64
N ASN A 56 8.12 -15.26 28.09
CA ASN A 56 8.67 -16.51 27.58
C ASN A 56 9.34 -16.36 26.19
N GLY A 57 9.29 -15.18 25.57
CA GLY A 57 9.84 -14.94 24.23
C GLY A 57 8.99 -15.50 23.09
N GLU A 58 7.75 -15.93 23.35
CA GLU A 58 6.81 -16.45 22.34
C GLU A 58 6.09 -15.29 21.60
N LEU A 59 6.87 -14.37 21.01
CA LEU A 59 6.39 -13.04 20.60
C LEU A 59 5.29 -13.07 19.52
N GLN A 60 5.31 -14.04 18.60
CA GLN A 60 4.25 -14.20 17.60
C GLN A 60 2.92 -14.63 18.23
N LEU A 61 2.98 -15.58 19.16
CA LEU A 61 1.80 -16.03 19.90
C LEU A 61 1.28 -14.93 20.83
N ALA A 62 2.18 -14.14 21.43
CA ALA A 62 1.80 -12.97 22.22
C ALA A 62 1.04 -11.92 21.39
N LYS A 63 1.46 -11.65 20.15
CA LYS A 63 0.74 -10.74 19.24
C LYS A 63 -0.66 -11.24 18.91
N GLN A 64 -0.80 -12.54 18.61
CA GLN A 64 -2.11 -13.15 18.34
C GLN A 64 -3.02 -13.08 19.58
N ALA A 65 -2.51 -13.48 20.75
CA ALA A 65 -3.24 -13.40 22.01
C ALA A 65 -3.67 -11.97 22.35
N ALA A 66 -2.79 -10.98 22.15
CA ALA A 66 -3.12 -9.58 22.36
C ALA A 66 -4.26 -9.11 21.44
N HIS A 67 -4.28 -9.54 20.18
CA HIS A 67 -5.37 -9.21 19.25
C HIS A 67 -6.70 -9.84 19.69
N GLU A 68 -6.69 -11.10 20.14
CA GLU A 68 -7.88 -11.78 20.65
C GLU A 68 -8.43 -11.13 21.92
N VAL A 69 -7.56 -10.73 22.86
CA VAL A 69 -7.96 -10.01 24.07
C VAL A 69 -8.52 -8.63 23.72
N ALA A 70 -7.92 -7.92 22.76
CA ALA A 70 -8.44 -6.63 22.30
C ALA A 70 -9.84 -6.76 21.70
N ASN A 71 -10.09 -7.77 20.87
CA ASN A 71 -11.40 -8.04 20.28
C ASN A 71 -12.43 -8.44 21.33
N SER A 72 -12.04 -9.25 22.32
CA SER A 72 -12.90 -9.62 23.45
C SER A 72 -13.26 -8.39 24.30
N GLY A 73 -12.30 -7.51 24.57
CA GLY A 73 -12.54 -6.23 25.24
C GLY A 73 -13.52 -5.34 24.48
N ARG A 74 -13.39 -5.23 23.15
CA ARG A 74 -14.32 -4.46 22.32
C ARG A 74 -15.74 -5.04 22.36
N ALA A 75 -15.87 -6.36 22.27
CA ALA A 75 -17.17 -7.03 22.36
C ALA A 75 -17.86 -6.80 23.71
N ALA A 76 -17.07 -6.68 24.80
CA ALA A 76 -17.54 -6.37 26.14
C ALA A 76 -17.63 -4.86 26.44
N GLN A 77 -17.32 -3.98 25.48
CA GLN A 77 -17.18 -2.53 25.66
C GLN A 77 -16.19 -2.13 26.78
N ASP A 78 -15.20 -2.99 27.06
CA ASP A 78 -14.14 -2.75 28.03
C ASP A 78 -12.94 -2.07 27.36
N ASN A 79 -13.02 -0.74 27.28
CA ASN A 79 -11.98 0.11 26.69
C ASN A 79 -10.63 -0.04 27.42
N LYS A 80 -10.63 -0.30 28.74
CA LYS A 80 -9.40 -0.49 29.52
C LYS A 80 -8.67 -1.73 29.02
N THR A 81 -9.36 -2.86 28.94
CA THR A 81 -8.80 -4.12 28.45
C THR A 81 -8.33 -4.00 26.99
N THR A 82 -9.11 -3.36 26.11
CA THR A 82 -8.71 -3.15 24.72
C THR A 82 -7.44 -2.32 24.60
N ASN A 83 -7.29 -1.25 25.40
CA ASN A 83 -6.10 -0.40 25.38
C ASN A 83 -4.87 -1.14 25.89
N ILE A 84 -4.98 -1.87 27.01
CA ILE A 84 -3.86 -2.64 27.56
C ILE A 84 -3.45 -3.76 26.58
N ALA A 85 -4.42 -4.40 25.92
CA ALA A 85 -4.12 -5.39 24.90
C ALA A 85 -3.37 -4.80 23.68
N GLY A 86 -3.73 -3.59 23.26
CA GLY A 86 -2.98 -2.85 22.23
C GLY A 86 -1.54 -2.50 22.65
N ASP A 87 -1.37 -2.08 23.91
CA ASP A 87 -0.04 -1.83 24.49
C ASP A 87 0.79 -3.14 24.57
N LEU A 88 0.18 -4.27 24.93
CA LEU A 88 0.84 -5.59 24.95
C LEU A 88 1.23 -6.08 23.55
N TRP A 89 0.42 -5.83 22.53
CA TRP A 89 0.77 -6.13 21.13
C TRP A 89 2.00 -5.33 20.71
N THR A 90 1.99 -4.02 21.01
CA THR A 90 3.12 -3.12 20.74
C THR A 90 4.38 -3.57 21.45
N LEU A 91 4.24 -4.00 22.71
CA LEU A 91 5.34 -4.53 23.51
C LEU A 91 5.95 -5.79 22.88
N ALA A 92 5.13 -6.75 22.45
CA ALA A 92 5.59 -7.95 21.78
C ALA A 92 6.32 -7.63 20.46
N HIS A 93 5.86 -6.61 19.73
CA HIS A 93 6.52 -6.12 18.52
C HIS A 93 7.92 -5.56 18.82
N GLN A 94 8.03 -4.66 19.80
CA GLN A 94 9.30 -4.04 20.17
C GLN A 94 10.35 -5.07 20.64
N PHE A 95 9.94 -6.09 21.40
CA PHE A 95 10.86 -7.17 21.78
C PHE A 95 11.37 -7.96 20.56
N GLN A 96 10.54 -8.13 19.53
CA GLN A 96 10.93 -8.85 18.31
C GLN A 96 11.95 -8.03 17.51
N GLU A 97 11.73 -6.71 17.41
CA GLU A 97 12.68 -5.79 16.78
C GLU A 97 14.02 -5.76 17.53
N ILE A 98 13.98 -5.66 18.86
CA ILE A 98 15.19 -5.71 19.70
C ILE A 98 15.98 -7.01 19.45
N GLN A 99 15.30 -8.16 19.37
CA GLN A 99 15.94 -9.44 19.06
C GLN A 99 16.56 -9.45 17.66
N GLY A 100 15.87 -8.91 16.65
CA GLY A 100 16.39 -8.78 15.29
C GLY A 100 17.59 -7.84 15.19
N HIS A 101 17.57 -6.69 15.86
CA HIS A 101 18.70 -5.76 15.84
C HIS A 101 19.92 -6.27 16.61
N LEU A 102 19.71 -7.12 17.62
CA LEU A 102 20.80 -7.82 18.31
C LEU A 102 21.49 -8.83 17.40
N SER A 103 20.76 -9.57 16.56
CA SER A 103 21.37 -10.52 15.63
C SER A 103 22.14 -9.83 14.50
N THR A 104 21.79 -8.59 14.16
CA THR A 104 22.49 -7.79 13.13
C THR A 104 23.50 -6.80 13.73
N SER A 105 23.88 -6.92 15.00
CA SER A 105 24.84 -6.03 15.68
C SER A 105 24.51 -4.53 15.62
N ASN A 106 23.23 -4.16 15.48
CA ASN A 106 22.79 -2.75 15.46
C ASN A 106 22.55 -2.24 16.89
N PHE A 107 23.62 -2.13 17.65
CA PHE A 107 23.56 -1.92 19.10
C PHE A 107 23.01 -0.54 19.51
N THR A 108 23.21 0.50 18.71
CA THR A 108 22.62 1.84 18.96
C THR A 108 21.10 1.77 18.95
N THR A 109 20.52 1.05 18.00
CA THR A 109 19.07 0.89 17.89
C THR A 109 18.51 0.09 19.06
N VAL A 110 19.19 -1.00 19.43
CA VAL A 110 18.83 -1.83 20.61
C VAL A 110 18.82 -1.00 21.89
N GLN A 111 19.82 -0.12 22.10
CA GLN A 111 19.92 0.72 23.29
C GLN A 111 18.75 1.72 23.39
N ASN A 112 18.38 2.34 22.26
CA ASN A 112 17.28 3.31 22.21
C ASN A 112 15.91 2.62 22.39
N GLN A 113 15.66 1.54 21.66
CA GLN A 113 14.42 0.77 21.76
C GLN A 113 14.23 0.22 23.17
N SER A 114 15.27 -0.36 23.79
CA SER A 114 15.19 -0.89 25.17
C SER A 114 14.72 0.15 26.19
N SER A 115 15.05 1.43 25.98
CA SER A 115 14.63 2.52 26.87
C SER A 115 13.15 2.87 26.68
N SER A 116 12.67 2.93 25.43
CA SER A 116 11.23 3.14 25.13
C SER A 116 10.35 1.95 25.57
N THR A 117 10.84 0.72 25.39
CA THR A 117 10.15 -0.51 25.83
C THR A 117 10.00 -0.54 27.34
N THR A 118 10.99 -0.06 28.09
CA THR A 118 10.91 0.05 29.56
C THR A 118 9.79 1.02 29.99
N GLN A 119 9.63 2.15 29.30
CA GLN A 119 8.56 3.11 29.57
C GLN A 119 7.17 2.53 29.28
N LEU A 120 7.04 1.77 28.18
CA LEU A 120 5.78 1.08 27.86
C LEU A 120 5.41 0.03 28.91
N ILE A 121 6.39 -0.75 29.39
CA ILE A 121 6.15 -1.72 30.49
C ILE A 121 5.68 -0.98 31.75
N GLN A 122 6.30 0.14 32.10
CA GLN A 122 5.92 0.96 33.26
C GLN A 122 4.49 1.51 33.14
N LYS A 123 4.07 1.93 31.93
CA LYS A 123 2.70 2.35 31.65
C LYS A 123 1.70 1.20 31.86
N ILE A 124 2.01 0.01 31.34
CA ILE A 124 1.13 -1.18 31.45
C ILE A 124 0.95 -1.58 32.92
N ILE A 125 2.03 -1.68 33.70
CA ILE A 125 1.93 -2.05 35.13
C ILE A 125 1.25 -0.97 35.98
N GLY A 126 1.37 0.31 35.59
CA GLY A 126 0.64 1.40 36.25
C GLY A 126 -0.87 1.35 35.98
N SER A 127 -1.26 0.79 34.83
CA SER A 127 -2.67 0.65 34.43
C SER A 127 -3.31 -0.63 34.98
N GLU A 128 -2.52 -1.67 35.24
CA GLU A 128 -2.98 -2.96 35.76
C GLU A 128 -1.94 -3.57 36.73
N THR A 129 -2.14 -3.35 38.03
CA THR A 129 -1.20 -3.76 39.08
C THR A 129 -1.05 -5.27 39.18
N ALA A 130 -2.08 -6.03 38.76
CA ALA A 130 -2.00 -7.48 38.66
C ALA A 130 -0.87 -7.94 37.73
N LEU A 131 -0.44 -7.13 36.75
CA LEU A 131 0.64 -7.46 35.81
C LEU A 131 2.04 -7.12 36.35
N LYS A 132 2.17 -6.52 37.54
CA LYS A 132 3.44 -5.98 38.05
C LYS A 132 4.58 -7.01 38.07
N VAL A 133 4.31 -8.22 38.56
CA VAL A 133 5.33 -9.28 38.67
C VAL A 133 5.92 -9.65 37.30
N LEU A 134 5.10 -9.74 36.26
CA LEU A 134 5.57 -10.01 34.89
C LEU A 134 6.24 -8.78 34.29
N GLY A 135 5.75 -7.58 34.57
CA GLY A 135 6.38 -6.33 34.14
C GLY A 135 7.80 -6.15 34.68
N ASP A 136 8.02 -6.44 35.95
CA ASP A 136 9.34 -6.36 36.57
C ASP A 136 10.34 -7.33 35.91
N ARG A 137 9.88 -8.53 35.50
CA ARG A 137 10.68 -9.50 34.72
C ARG A 137 11.05 -8.96 33.33
N LEU A 138 10.10 -8.32 32.63
CA LEU A 138 10.38 -7.70 31.33
C LEU A 138 11.33 -6.51 31.45
N ILE A 139 11.24 -5.70 32.51
CA ILE A 139 12.19 -4.62 32.79
C ILE A 139 13.60 -5.19 33.03
N ALA A 140 13.72 -6.31 33.73
CA ALA A 140 15.02 -6.99 33.86
C ALA A 140 15.57 -7.45 32.51
N ALA A 141 14.72 -7.99 31.63
CA ALA A 141 15.10 -8.38 30.27
C ALA A 141 15.56 -7.19 29.41
N THR A 142 14.85 -6.05 29.42
CA THR A 142 15.25 -4.84 28.67
C THR A 142 16.59 -4.27 29.18
N ARG A 143 16.84 -4.31 30.49
CA ARG A 143 18.15 -3.96 31.07
C ARG A 143 19.26 -4.89 30.57
N GLY A 144 18.99 -6.19 30.46
CA GLY A 144 19.91 -7.17 29.88
C GLY A 144 20.24 -6.88 28.42
N TYR A 145 19.25 -6.55 27.60
CA TYR A 145 19.45 -6.13 26.20
C TYR A 145 20.26 -4.84 26.08
N LYS A 146 19.94 -3.82 26.90
CA LYS A 146 20.70 -2.57 26.97
C LYS A 146 22.16 -2.78 27.37
N LYS A 147 22.42 -3.69 28.32
CA LYS A 147 23.78 -4.07 28.74
C LYS A 147 24.57 -4.70 27.58
N ARG A 148 23.97 -5.67 26.88
CA ARG A 148 24.58 -6.33 25.70
C ARG A 148 24.87 -5.33 24.58
N ALA A 149 23.93 -4.43 24.29
CA ALA A 149 24.13 -3.37 23.31
C ALA A 149 25.31 -2.46 23.68
N LYS A 150 25.41 -2.04 24.95
CA LYS A 150 26.53 -1.22 25.42
C LYS A 150 27.87 -1.95 25.30
N GLN A 151 27.90 -3.26 25.56
CA GLN A 151 29.10 -4.09 25.36
C GLN A 151 29.46 -4.19 23.87
N GLY A 152 28.48 -4.42 23.00
CA GLY A 152 28.68 -4.47 21.55
C GLY A 152 29.20 -3.15 20.96
N LEU A 153 28.66 -2.01 21.40
CA LEU A 153 29.17 -0.68 21.00
C LEU A 153 30.63 -0.45 21.42
N ARG A 154 31.00 -0.90 22.62
CA ARG A 154 32.39 -0.83 23.10
C ARG A 154 33.32 -1.69 22.24
N ALA A 155 32.90 -2.91 21.91
CA ALA A 155 33.67 -3.79 21.03
C ALA A 155 33.83 -3.21 19.61
N GLN A 156 32.77 -2.62 19.04
CA GLN A 156 32.84 -1.92 17.75
C GLN A 156 33.77 -0.71 17.80
N SER A 157 33.73 0.07 18.88
CA SER A 157 34.61 1.25 19.04
C SER A 157 36.08 0.83 19.16
N ALA A 158 36.36 -0.24 19.92
CA ALA A 158 37.71 -0.79 20.06
C ALA A 158 38.26 -1.33 18.72
N ALA A 159 37.43 -2.03 17.94
CA ALA A 159 37.80 -2.51 16.60
C ALA A 159 38.03 -1.37 15.59
N THR A 160 37.36 -0.23 15.76
CA THR A 160 37.53 0.93 14.87
C THR A 160 38.81 1.70 15.19
N GLN A 161 39.21 1.77 16.47
CA GLN A 161 40.45 2.44 16.88
C GLN A 161 41.73 1.74 16.41
N GLU A 162 41.71 0.43 16.15
CA GLU A 162 42.83 -0.27 15.50
C GLU A 162 43.02 0.12 14.02
N THR A 163 42.09 0.87 13.42
CA THR A 163 42.11 1.20 11.97
C THR A 163 42.24 2.69 11.65
N SER A 164 42.41 3.57 12.65
CA SER A 164 42.38 5.03 12.43
C SER A 164 43.50 5.79 13.14
N ASP A 165 44.74 5.56 12.73
CA ASP A 165 45.84 6.51 12.90
C ASP A 165 46.11 7.21 11.56
N VAL A 166 45.23 8.12 11.12
CA VAL A 166 45.58 9.19 10.16
C VAL A 166 44.66 10.41 10.38
N ASP A 167 45.29 11.55 10.64
CA ASP A 167 44.75 12.90 10.92
C ASP A 167 43.82 13.49 9.85
N THR A 168 42.84 14.32 10.27
CA THR A 168 42.81 15.78 10.00
C THR A 168 41.65 16.50 10.71
N VAL A 169 41.96 17.65 11.33
CA VAL A 169 41.05 18.56 12.03
C VAL A 169 40.74 19.77 11.15
N ILE A 170 39.47 20.14 11.00
CA ILE A 170 39.05 21.47 10.51
C ILE A 170 37.87 21.96 11.36
N GLU A 171 38.02 23.11 12.01
CA GLU A 171 36.97 23.84 12.75
C GLU A 171 36.23 24.83 11.84
N PRO A 172 34.92 25.10 12.09
CA PRO A 172 34.26 26.30 11.56
C PRO A 172 33.81 27.27 12.66
N VAL A 173 33.99 28.56 12.36
CA VAL A 173 33.59 29.75 13.11
C VAL A 173 32.08 30.03 12.94
N VAL A 174 31.42 30.48 14.01
CA VAL A 174 29.98 30.83 14.06
C VAL A 174 29.83 32.31 14.47
N GLU A 175 29.04 33.08 13.70
CA GLU A 175 28.55 34.42 14.06
C GLU A 175 27.05 34.38 14.39
N GLU A 176 26.63 35.09 15.44
CA GLU A 176 25.24 35.22 15.93
C GLU A 176 24.55 36.49 15.40
N PRO A 177 23.23 36.47 15.14
CA PRO A 177 22.45 37.70 14.97
C PRO A 177 21.42 37.97 16.08
N VAL A 178 21.26 39.28 16.30
CA VAL A 178 20.44 40.00 17.30
C VAL A 178 18.93 39.85 17.06
N GLN A 179 18.13 39.82 18.14
CA GLN A 179 16.65 39.67 18.11
C GLN A 179 15.91 40.99 18.35
N GLU A 180 14.80 41.18 17.63
CA GLU A 180 13.86 42.30 17.72
C GLU A 180 12.48 41.82 18.25
N GLU A 181 11.82 42.60 19.11
CA GLU A 181 10.63 42.18 19.86
C GLU A 181 9.28 42.40 19.12
N ILE A 182 8.47 41.34 19.00
CA ILE A 182 7.11 41.32 18.40
C ILE A 182 6.04 40.95 19.48
N PRO A 183 4.73 41.30 19.35
CA PRO A 183 3.71 41.14 20.39
C PRO A 183 3.29 39.68 20.72
N VAL A 184 2.82 39.49 21.96
CA VAL A 184 2.82 38.21 22.72
C VAL A 184 1.85 37.11 22.22
N GLU A 185 0.70 37.43 21.61
CA GLU A 185 -0.23 36.39 21.13
C GLU A 185 0.13 35.80 19.75
N LYS A 186 0.74 36.57 18.85
CA LYS A 186 1.33 36.04 17.61
C LYS A 186 2.66 35.32 17.87
N LYS A 187 3.33 35.59 18.99
CA LYS A 187 4.60 34.96 19.38
C LYS A 187 4.47 33.48 19.74
N GLN A 188 3.36 33.04 20.33
CA GLN A 188 3.22 31.62 20.70
C GLN A 188 3.02 30.73 19.47
N GLN A 189 2.19 31.15 18.52
CA GLN A 189 1.93 30.38 17.30
C GLN A 189 3.14 30.38 16.34
N SER A 190 3.91 31.48 16.29
CA SER A 190 5.16 31.53 15.54
C SER A 190 6.26 30.64 16.15
N SER A 191 6.29 30.49 17.49
CA SER A 191 7.27 29.66 18.17
C SER A 191 7.09 28.16 17.88
N LEU A 192 5.84 27.68 17.81
CA LEU A 192 5.52 26.27 17.55
C LEU A 192 5.76 25.90 16.08
N SER A 193 5.32 26.74 15.14
CA SER A 193 5.64 26.55 13.72
C SER A 193 7.16 26.53 13.49
N GLY A 194 7.91 27.40 14.19
CA GLY A 194 9.37 27.38 14.18
C GLY A 194 9.97 26.04 14.66
N GLN A 195 9.43 25.45 15.72
CA GLN A 195 9.87 24.16 16.24
C GLN A 195 9.58 23.00 15.27
N PHE A 196 8.41 22.98 14.64
CA PHE A 196 8.07 21.97 13.63
C PHE A 196 8.92 22.10 12.37
N ASN A 197 9.15 23.33 11.89
CA ASN A 197 10.07 23.60 10.80
C ASN A 197 11.49 23.12 11.12
N ALA A 198 12.00 23.39 12.32
CA ALA A 198 13.32 22.91 12.74
C ALA A 198 13.40 21.37 12.76
N LEU A 199 12.34 20.67 13.19
CA LEU A 199 12.27 19.21 13.10
C LEU A 199 12.29 18.72 11.65
N PHE A 200 11.54 19.39 10.77
CA PHE A 200 11.46 19.04 9.36
C PHE A 200 12.77 19.31 8.60
N VAL A 201 13.54 20.33 8.99
CA VAL A 201 14.91 20.54 8.51
C VAL A 201 15.80 19.35 8.85
N LEU A 202 15.68 18.79 10.07
CA LEU A 202 16.43 17.58 10.43
C LEU A 202 16.02 16.37 9.58
N VAL A 203 14.73 16.24 9.25
CA VAL A 203 14.25 15.19 8.33
C VAL A 203 14.83 15.39 6.92
N ALA A 204 14.74 16.61 6.38
CA ALA A 204 15.25 16.96 5.05
C ALA A 204 16.76 16.74 4.94
N ASN A 205 17.52 17.02 6.01
CA ASN A 205 18.98 16.83 6.04
C ASN A 205 19.39 15.38 6.39
N GLY A 206 18.44 14.44 6.51
CA GLY A 206 18.74 13.04 6.79
C GLY A 206 19.15 12.74 8.24
N HIS A 207 19.02 13.70 9.17
CA HIS A 207 19.29 13.52 10.60
C HIS A 207 18.13 12.81 11.33
N LEU A 208 17.72 11.66 10.80
CA LEU A 208 16.46 10.98 11.16
C LEU A 208 16.38 10.60 12.65
N SER A 209 17.47 10.08 13.22
CA SER A 209 17.51 9.75 14.65
C SER A 209 17.32 10.98 15.55
N GLN A 210 17.94 12.11 15.17
CA GLN A 210 17.79 13.37 15.91
C GLN A 210 16.37 13.93 15.77
N ALA A 211 15.82 13.90 14.54
CA ALA A 211 14.45 14.31 14.26
C ALA A 211 13.45 13.53 15.12
N ARG A 212 13.54 12.19 15.15
CA ARG A 212 12.69 11.35 16.00
C ARG A 212 12.83 11.67 17.48
N ASN A 213 14.05 11.80 17.98
CA ASN A 213 14.27 12.08 19.41
C ASN A 213 13.69 13.43 19.82
N ARG A 214 13.86 14.47 18.99
CA ARG A 214 13.29 15.80 19.25
C ARG A 214 11.78 15.81 19.09
N ALA A 215 11.23 15.14 18.07
CA ALA A 215 9.78 14.99 17.88
C ALA A 215 9.13 14.28 19.08
N HIS A 216 9.75 13.22 19.60
CA HIS A 216 9.27 12.53 20.80
C HIS A 216 9.29 13.42 22.04
N LYS A 217 10.38 14.17 22.26
CA LYS A 217 10.45 15.15 23.37
C LYS A 217 9.39 16.23 23.25
N LEU A 218 9.17 16.74 22.04
CA LEU A 218 8.15 17.75 21.77
C LEU A 218 6.74 17.20 22.01
N ALA A 219 6.45 15.99 21.52
CA ALA A 219 5.17 15.31 21.76
C ALA A 219 4.89 15.12 23.26
N ASN A 220 5.90 14.71 24.04
CA ASN A 220 5.73 14.55 25.49
C ASN A 220 5.54 15.88 26.21
N THR A 221 6.25 16.93 25.79
CA THR A 221 6.09 18.27 26.34
C THR A 221 4.69 18.80 26.05
N ALA A 222 4.21 18.63 24.82
CA ALA A 222 2.87 19.00 24.39
C ALA A 222 1.79 18.27 25.19
N ARG A 223 1.93 16.95 25.38
CA ARG A 223 1.00 16.16 26.23
C ARG A 223 0.96 16.64 27.67
N THR A 224 2.10 16.93 28.29
CA THR A 224 2.15 17.48 29.66
C THR A 224 1.43 18.84 29.75
N LYS A 225 1.45 19.62 28.68
CA LYS A 225 0.73 20.90 28.56
C LYS A 225 -0.71 20.76 28.05
N GLN A 226 -1.20 19.53 27.85
CA GLN A 226 -2.51 19.24 27.26
C GLN A 226 -2.72 19.82 25.85
N ASP A 227 -1.64 20.05 25.11
CA ASP A 227 -1.66 20.48 23.71
C ASP A 227 -1.70 19.24 22.79
N SER A 228 -2.92 18.78 22.49
CA SER A 228 -3.13 17.58 21.66
C SER A 228 -2.68 17.79 20.21
N ILE A 229 -2.90 18.99 19.65
CA ILE A 229 -2.54 19.30 18.25
C ILE A 229 -1.03 19.22 18.08
N SER A 230 -0.25 19.87 18.96
CA SER A 230 1.21 19.79 18.88
C SER A 230 1.75 18.38 19.11
N ALA A 231 1.09 17.59 19.97
CA ALA A 231 1.44 16.20 20.19
C ALA A 231 1.23 15.34 18.94
N ASP A 232 0.13 15.55 18.22
CA ASP A 232 -0.22 14.82 16.99
C ASP A 232 0.69 15.22 15.81
N ILE A 233 0.98 16.51 15.66
CA ILE A 233 1.94 17.00 14.66
C ILE A 233 3.32 16.39 14.91
N ALA A 234 3.81 16.46 16.15
CA ALA A 234 5.09 15.87 16.52
C ALA A 234 5.11 14.34 16.31
N GLY A 235 4.00 13.66 16.58
CA GLY A 235 3.82 12.24 16.27
C GLY A 235 3.92 11.96 14.76
N THR A 236 3.29 12.78 13.93
CA THR A 236 3.35 12.68 12.47
C THR A 236 4.77 12.87 11.94
N ILE A 237 5.49 13.88 12.44
CA ILE A 237 6.91 14.11 12.09
C ILE A 237 7.77 12.90 12.48
N TRP A 238 7.52 12.33 13.66
CA TRP A 238 8.20 11.11 14.09
C TRP A 238 7.96 9.94 13.12
N THR A 239 6.72 9.74 12.69
CA THR A 239 6.36 8.70 11.71
C THR A 239 7.03 8.90 10.37
N ILE A 240 7.04 10.12 9.83
CA ILE A 240 7.74 10.45 8.57
C ILE A 240 9.23 10.10 8.69
N SER A 241 9.86 10.50 9.81
CA SER A 241 11.27 10.20 10.04
C SER A 241 11.54 8.70 10.21
N GLN A 242 10.65 7.96 10.86
CA GLN A 242 10.74 6.50 10.97
C GLN A 242 10.59 5.84 9.59
N ASN A 243 9.62 6.25 8.78
CA ASN A 243 9.45 5.75 7.42
C ASN A 243 10.73 5.92 6.58
N PHE A 244 11.45 7.04 6.69
CA PHE A 244 12.73 7.20 5.98
C PHE A 244 13.83 6.27 6.50
N THR A 245 13.87 5.96 7.79
CA THR A 245 14.79 4.94 8.31
C THR A 245 14.41 3.55 7.80
N ASP A 246 13.11 3.22 7.78
CA ASP A 246 12.62 1.96 7.22
C ASP A 246 12.97 1.88 5.73
N ILE A 247 12.77 2.94 4.95
CA ILE A 247 13.14 3.01 3.53
C ILE A 247 14.63 2.70 3.35
N GLN A 248 15.51 3.30 4.14
CA GLN A 248 16.95 3.05 4.06
C GLN A 248 17.30 1.59 4.38
N ALA A 249 16.60 0.96 5.34
CA ALA A 249 16.78 -0.46 5.65
C ALA A 249 16.23 -1.36 4.53
N LEU A 250 15.03 -1.09 4.04
CA LEU A 250 14.36 -1.83 2.97
C LEU A 250 15.14 -1.77 1.65
N LEU A 251 15.78 -0.63 1.34
CA LEU A 251 16.68 -0.50 0.20
C LEU A 251 17.90 -1.42 0.31
N LYS A 252 18.48 -1.58 1.50
CA LYS A 252 19.58 -2.53 1.74
C LYS A 252 19.12 -3.98 1.62
N GLU A 253 17.87 -4.25 1.99
CA GLU A 253 17.25 -5.57 1.89
C GLU A 253 16.62 -5.85 0.50
N LEU A 254 16.74 -4.92 -0.45
CA LEU A 254 16.17 -5.02 -1.81
C LEU A 254 14.63 -5.20 -1.81
N LYS A 255 13.93 -4.71 -0.77
CA LYS A 255 12.47 -4.81 -0.61
C LYS A 255 11.74 -3.59 -1.20
N TYR A 256 11.90 -3.37 -2.49
CA TYR A 256 11.50 -2.12 -3.15
C TYR A 256 10.00 -1.82 -3.17
N SER A 257 9.13 -2.85 -3.18
CA SER A 257 7.67 -2.62 -3.08
C SER A 257 7.30 -1.93 -1.76
N GLN A 258 7.93 -2.33 -0.67
CA GLN A 258 7.72 -1.73 0.65
C GLN A 258 8.31 -0.31 0.74
N VAL A 259 9.42 -0.03 0.01
CA VAL A 259 9.97 1.32 -0.13
C VAL A 259 8.95 2.25 -0.80
N LYS A 260 8.23 1.78 -1.82
CA LYS A 260 7.19 2.55 -2.53
C LYS A 260 6.08 2.99 -1.57
N ASP A 261 5.55 2.05 -0.77
CA ASP A 261 4.46 2.32 0.18
C ASP A 261 4.88 3.30 1.28
N LYS A 262 6.09 3.12 1.84
CA LYS A 262 6.63 4.01 2.86
C LYS A 262 6.89 5.42 2.31
N SER A 263 7.42 5.51 1.08
CA SER A 263 7.67 6.80 0.42
C SER A 263 6.37 7.55 0.16
N LYS A 264 5.34 6.84 -0.31
CA LYS A 264 4.00 7.41 -0.51
C LYS A 264 3.41 7.91 0.81
N ASN A 265 3.42 7.09 1.86
CA ASN A 265 2.90 7.48 3.18
C ASN A 265 3.60 8.74 3.72
N SER A 266 4.93 8.81 3.66
CA SER A 266 5.68 10.00 4.06
C SER A 266 5.30 11.24 3.23
N ALA A 267 5.08 11.09 1.93
CA ALA A 267 4.65 12.19 1.08
C ALA A 267 3.24 12.68 1.43
N ASP A 268 2.29 11.76 1.65
CA ASP A 268 0.91 12.08 1.99
C ASP A 268 0.82 12.80 3.36
N GLN A 269 1.55 12.30 4.36
CA GLN A 269 1.67 12.95 5.67
C GLN A 269 2.31 14.34 5.57
N THR A 270 3.35 14.48 4.75
CA THR A 270 4.00 15.79 4.52
C THR A 270 3.05 16.79 3.89
N ARG A 271 2.30 16.40 2.84
CA ARG A 271 1.30 17.29 2.21
C ARG A 271 0.22 17.72 3.18
N SER A 272 -0.22 16.83 4.07
CA SER A 272 -1.21 17.14 5.11
C SER A 272 -0.70 18.26 6.03
N LEU A 273 0.55 18.17 6.49
CA LEU A 273 1.17 19.18 7.36
C LEU A 273 1.38 20.53 6.65
N ILE A 274 1.74 20.51 5.36
CA ILE A 274 1.83 21.73 4.54
C ILE A 274 0.45 22.38 4.42
N THR A 275 -0.56 21.60 4.04
CA THR A 275 -1.94 22.09 3.81
C THR A 275 -2.55 22.70 5.07
N ALA A 276 -2.25 22.11 6.22
CA ALA A 276 -2.70 22.63 7.52
C ALA A 276 -1.88 23.84 8.02
N GLY A 277 -0.87 24.29 7.27
CA GLY A 277 -0.01 25.42 7.65
C GLY A 277 0.90 25.15 8.85
N HIS A 278 1.11 23.88 9.20
CA HIS A 278 1.95 23.49 10.34
C HIS A 278 3.44 23.55 10.04
N ILE A 279 3.80 23.44 8.75
CA ILE A 279 5.16 23.57 8.23
C ILE A 279 5.17 24.48 7.00
N SER A 280 6.30 25.09 6.71
CA SER A 280 6.44 25.91 5.51
C SER A 280 6.47 25.07 4.23
N ASN A 281 5.93 25.63 3.14
CA ASN A 281 5.97 25.00 1.82
C ASN A 281 7.40 24.64 1.41
N GLU A 282 8.36 25.54 1.63
CA GLU A 282 9.75 25.33 1.22
C GLU A 282 10.39 24.10 1.86
N ILE A 283 10.20 23.91 3.18
CA ILE A 283 10.78 22.77 3.89
C ILE A 283 9.99 21.49 3.57
N GLY A 284 8.66 21.60 3.49
CA GLY A 284 7.79 20.50 3.06
C GLY A 284 8.19 19.95 1.68
N ASP A 285 8.46 20.83 0.71
CA ASP A 285 8.89 20.46 -0.64
C ASP A 285 10.23 19.72 -0.66
N LYS A 286 11.18 20.06 0.22
CA LYS A 286 12.45 19.33 0.36
C LYS A 286 12.18 17.88 0.78
N VAL A 287 11.30 17.66 1.76
CA VAL A 287 10.93 16.32 2.21
C VAL A 287 10.14 15.55 1.14
N LEU A 288 9.24 16.22 0.41
CA LEU A 288 8.52 15.62 -0.72
C LEU A 288 9.47 15.17 -1.83
N LYS A 289 10.49 15.97 -2.16
CA LYS A 289 11.53 15.60 -3.13
C LYS A 289 12.31 14.36 -2.69
N ILE A 290 12.65 14.26 -1.41
CA ILE A 290 13.36 13.09 -0.86
C ILE A 290 12.47 11.84 -0.95
N ALA A 291 11.20 11.93 -0.55
CA ALA A 291 10.24 10.84 -0.69
C ALA A 291 10.06 10.41 -2.16
N GLY A 292 9.97 11.38 -3.08
CA GLY A 292 9.93 11.13 -4.52
C GLY A 292 11.21 10.49 -5.06
N GLY A 293 12.38 10.88 -4.55
CA GLY A 293 13.67 10.28 -4.90
C GLY A 293 13.74 8.81 -4.50
N TYR A 294 13.37 8.47 -3.26
CA TYR A 294 13.32 7.08 -2.82
C TYR A 294 12.30 6.24 -3.58
N TRP A 295 11.12 6.80 -3.85
CA TRP A 295 10.13 6.16 -4.71
C TRP A 295 10.71 5.86 -6.09
N THR A 296 11.43 6.83 -6.69
CA THR A 296 12.05 6.68 -8.02
C THR A 296 13.12 5.61 -8.03
N ILE A 297 13.98 5.57 -7.01
CA ILE A 297 15.01 4.52 -6.86
C ILE A 297 14.35 3.14 -6.75
N ALA A 298 13.33 2.99 -5.90
CA ALA A 298 12.61 1.73 -5.76
C ALA A 298 11.86 1.33 -7.04
N ASN A 299 11.24 2.27 -7.73
CA ASN A 299 10.53 1.99 -8.98
C ASN A 299 11.52 1.54 -10.06
N LYS A 300 12.65 2.23 -10.21
CA LYS A 300 13.71 1.85 -11.14
C LYS A 300 14.25 0.46 -10.82
N ALA A 301 14.53 0.17 -9.56
CA ALA A 301 15.02 -1.14 -9.14
C ALA A 301 13.96 -2.25 -9.29
N LEU A 302 12.68 -1.99 -9.05
CA LEU A 302 11.60 -2.93 -9.35
C LEU A 302 11.48 -3.21 -10.84
N VAL A 303 11.64 -2.17 -11.65
CA VAL A 303 11.65 -2.29 -13.12
C VAL A 303 12.86 -3.11 -13.57
N GLU A 304 14.03 -2.93 -12.97
CA GLU A 304 15.25 -3.70 -13.28
C GLU A 304 15.23 -5.14 -12.72
N GLN A 305 14.60 -5.37 -11.56
CA GLN A 305 14.53 -6.68 -10.88
C GLN A 305 13.32 -7.52 -11.30
N SER A 306 12.27 -6.88 -11.82
CA SER A 306 11.20 -7.61 -12.45
C SER A 306 11.82 -8.45 -13.58
N PRO A 307 11.68 -9.79 -13.56
CA PRO A 307 12.13 -10.65 -14.65
C PRO A 307 11.48 -10.33 -16.00
N ALA A 308 10.54 -9.37 -16.03
CA ALA A 308 10.00 -8.75 -17.22
C ALA A 308 11.05 -7.98 -18.06
N ASN A 309 12.10 -7.40 -17.46
CA ASN A 309 13.05 -6.56 -18.20
C ASN A 309 14.37 -7.22 -18.59
N SER A 310 14.69 -8.39 -18.03
CA SER A 310 15.86 -9.17 -18.44
C SER A 310 15.53 -10.35 -19.36
N ALA A 311 14.25 -10.56 -19.71
CA ALA A 311 13.83 -11.70 -20.52
C ALA A 311 12.76 -11.45 -21.61
N LYS A 312 12.28 -10.22 -21.88
CA LYS A 312 11.13 -10.03 -22.78
C LYS A 312 11.19 -8.82 -23.72
N GLU A 313 12.33 -8.54 -24.36
CA GLU A 313 12.39 -7.73 -25.60
C GLU A 313 11.68 -8.41 -26.81
N GLY A 314 10.58 -9.13 -26.60
CA GLY A 314 9.88 -9.82 -27.68
C GLY A 314 8.65 -10.65 -27.30
N THR A 315 8.03 -10.47 -26.13
CA THR A 315 6.94 -11.39 -25.74
C THR A 315 5.60 -10.79 -25.33
N ALA A 316 5.43 -9.52 -24.97
CA ALA A 316 4.08 -9.06 -24.56
C ALA A 316 3.11 -9.10 -25.76
N ALA A 317 3.55 -8.60 -26.91
CA ALA A 317 2.90 -8.76 -28.21
C ALA A 317 2.58 -10.25 -28.52
N ALA A 318 3.56 -11.14 -28.38
CA ALA A 318 3.37 -12.57 -28.62
C ALA A 318 2.40 -13.21 -27.60
N ASN A 319 2.46 -12.84 -26.32
CA ASN A 319 1.54 -13.31 -25.28
C ASN A 319 0.12 -12.87 -25.61
N ALA A 320 -0.07 -11.60 -25.98
CA ALA A 320 -1.37 -11.06 -26.40
C ALA A 320 -1.89 -11.75 -27.66
N GLN A 321 -1.01 -12.10 -28.61
CA GLN A 321 -1.39 -12.81 -29.82
C GLN A 321 -1.84 -14.24 -29.52
N ASN A 322 -1.19 -14.90 -28.55
CA ASN A 322 -1.42 -16.30 -28.19
C ASN A 322 -2.51 -16.48 -27.11
N SER A 323 -2.83 -15.47 -26.31
CA SER A 323 -3.88 -15.51 -25.28
C SER A 323 -5.29 -15.41 -25.87
N GLU A 324 -6.29 -15.85 -25.11
CA GLU A 324 -7.68 -15.56 -25.45
C GLU A 324 -7.91 -14.04 -25.47
N THR A 325 -8.80 -13.58 -26.33
CA THR A 325 -9.24 -12.18 -26.37
C THR A 325 -10.24 -11.94 -25.25
N VAL A 326 -10.14 -10.84 -24.50
CA VAL A 326 -11.19 -10.49 -23.53
C VAL A 326 -12.44 -10.05 -24.31
N ASP A 327 -13.46 -10.93 -24.38
CA ASP A 327 -14.76 -10.65 -24.99
C ASP A 327 -15.54 -9.68 -24.08
N GLN A 328 -15.70 -8.44 -24.53
CA GLN A 328 -16.33 -7.40 -23.71
C GLN A 328 -17.76 -7.76 -23.30
N HIS A 329 -18.48 -8.54 -24.11
CA HIS A 329 -19.88 -8.88 -23.87
C HIS A 329 -20.05 -9.97 -22.81
N ARG A 330 -18.97 -10.70 -22.50
CA ARG A 330 -18.91 -11.67 -21.39
C ARG A 330 -18.52 -11.04 -20.06
N LEU A 331 -18.07 -9.79 -20.06
CA LEU A 331 -17.83 -9.07 -18.81
C LEU A 331 -19.16 -8.92 -18.09
N ASN A 332 -19.27 -9.50 -16.88
CA ASN A 332 -20.50 -9.51 -16.09
C ASN A 332 -20.80 -8.11 -15.52
N HIS A 333 -21.23 -7.20 -16.40
CA HIS A 333 -21.53 -5.82 -16.10
C HIS A 333 -22.66 -5.30 -16.99
N HIS A 334 -23.59 -4.54 -16.43
CA HIS A 334 -24.74 -3.97 -17.15
C HIS A 334 -24.39 -3.00 -18.31
N ARG A 335 -23.10 -2.68 -18.48
CA ARG A 335 -22.56 -1.79 -19.54
C ARG A 335 -21.47 -2.47 -20.38
N ASN A 336 -21.48 -3.79 -20.43
CA ASN A 336 -20.55 -4.60 -21.21
C ASN A 336 -20.45 -4.14 -22.70
N TYR A 337 -21.52 -3.59 -23.27
CA TYR A 337 -21.53 -2.99 -24.61
C TYR A 337 -20.61 -1.77 -24.79
N ALA A 338 -20.16 -1.11 -23.72
CA ALA A 338 -19.32 0.09 -23.75
C ALA A 338 -17.92 -0.14 -23.13
N TYR A 339 -17.55 -1.40 -22.88
CA TYR A 339 -16.34 -1.79 -22.16
C TYR A 339 -15.16 -2.14 -23.07
N CYS A 340 -15.19 -1.77 -24.35
CA CYS A 340 -14.11 -2.04 -25.30
C CYS A 340 -12.74 -1.62 -24.76
N GLY A 341 -12.58 -0.37 -24.29
CA GLY A 341 -11.30 0.09 -23.76
C GLY A 341 -10.91 -0.55 -22.41
N VAL A 342 -11.89 -1.00 -21.61
CA VAL A 342 -11.62 -1.76 -20.37
C VAL A 342 -11.06 -3.14 -20.73
N ALA A 343 -11.72 -3.85 -21.66
CA ALA A 343 -11.27 -5.15 -22.17
C ALA A 343 -9.90 -5.05 -22.86
N THR A 344 -9.65 -4.00 -23.65
CA THR A 344 -8.35 -3.72 -24.27
C THR A 344 -7.24 -3.57 -23.23
N LEU A 345 -7.47 -2.84 -22.14
CA LEU A 345 -6.49 -2.72 -21.06
C LEU A 345 -6.30 -4.02 -20.29
N MET A 346 -7.36 -4.78 -20.06
CA MET A 346 -7.24 -6.10 -19.44
C MET A 346 -6.32 -7.02 -20.27
N MET A 347 -6.52 -7.07 -21.59
CA MET A 347 -5.64 -7.83 -22.49
C MET A 347 -4.19 -7.32 -22.46
N LEU A 348 -3.98 -6.00 -22.44
CA LEU A 348 -2.63 -5.43 -22.37
C LEU A 348 -1.91 -5.79 -21.06
N PHE A 349 -2.60 -5.69 -19.93
CA PHE A 349 -2.02 -6.02 -18.63
C PHE A 349 -1.74 -7.52 -18.51
N GLU A 350 -2.65 -8.37 -18.97
CA GLU A 350 -2.44 -9.83 -19.02
C GLU A 350 -1.25 -10.21 -19.92
N ALA A 351 -1.13 -9.58 -21.08
CA ALA A 351 0.00 -9.77 -21.99
C ALA A 351 1.37 -9.43 -21.36
N ASN A 352 1.36 -8.47 -20.43
CA ASN A 352 2.52 -8.05 -19.65
C ASN A 352 2.68 -8.84 -18.33
N GLY A 353 1.91 -9.90 -18.13
CA GLY A 353 2.02 -10.79 -16.97
C GLY A 353 1.31 -10.32 -15.71
N GLU A 354 0.47 -9.27 -15.79
CA GLU A 354 -0.40 -8.86 -14.70
C GLU A 354 -1.68 -9.70 -14.69
N SER A 355 -2.17 -10.07 -13.50
CA SER A 355 -3.48 -10.72 -13.38
C SER A 355 -4.59 -9.70 -13.61
N ALA A 356 -5.11 -9.65 -14.85
CA ALA A 356 -6.15 -8.71 -15.24
C ALA A 356 -7.54 -9.33 -15.43
N ASN A 357 -7.63 -10.66 -15.51
CA ASN A 357 -8.85 -11.38 -15.86
C ASN A 357 -9.70 -11.75 -14.62
N ASN A 358 -10.11 -10.76 -13.83
CA ASN A 358 -11.05 -10.95 -12.73
C ASN A 358 -11.97 -9.75 -12.52
N THR A 359 -13.11 -9.97 -11.86
CA THR A 359 -14.17 -8.95 -11.66
C THR A 359 -13.69 -7.74 -10.87
N GLN A 360 -12.85 -7.94 -9.85
CA GLN A 360 -12.33 -6.84 -9.03
C GLN A 360 -11.46 -5.91 -9.87
N GLU A 361 -10.62 -6.49 -10.71
CA GLU A 361 -9.70 -5.74 -11.54
C GLU A 361 -10.41 -5.04 -12.70
N MET A 362 -11.37 -5.70 -13.34
CA MET A 362 -12.28 -5.07 -14.30
C MET A 362 -12.95 -3.83 -13.68
N ASN A 363 -13.52 -3.96 -12.47
CA ASN A 363 -14.17 -2.83 -11.78
C ASN A 363 -13.18 -1.70 -11.47
N ARG A 364 -11.94 -2.03 -11.09
CA ARG A 364 -10.87 -1.06 -10.83
C ARG A 364 -10.42 -0.33 -12.09
N ILE A 365 -10.32 -1.02 -13.22
CA ILE A 365 -9.99 -0.40 -14.52
C ILE A 365 -11.15 0.50 -14.93
N ALA A 366 -12.38 -0.02 -14.90
CA ALA A 366 -13.58 0.73 -15.28
C ALA A 366 -13.73 2.03 -14.46
N SER A 367 -13.56 2.00 -13.14
CA SER A 367 -13.68 3.19 -12.31
C SER A 367 -12.67 4.31 -12.65
N GLN A 368 -11.55 3.96 -13.29
CA GLN A 368 -10.49 4.90 -13.63
C GLN A 368 -10.59 5.41 -15.06
N VAL A 369 -10.95 4.56 -16.03
CA VAL A 369 -10.86 4.92 -17.46
C VAL A 369 -12.21 5.16 -18.12
N TYR A 370 -13.27 4.54 -17.62
CA TYR A 370 -14.59 4.61 -18.23
C TYR A 370 -15.31 5.89 -17.81
N ILE A 371 -15.81 6.62 -18.79
CA ILE A 371 -16.68 7.78 -18.62
C ILE A 371 -18.08 7.34 -19.00
N LYS A 372 -19.02 7.52 -18.07
CA LYS A 372 -20.43 7.17 -18.28
C LYS A 372 -20.93 7.78 -19.60
N ASP A 373 -21.53 6.94 -20.44
CA ASP A 373 -22.10 7.28 -21.75
C ASP A 373 -21.11 7.74 -22.84
N HIS A 374 -19.81 7.79 -22.52
CA HIS A 374 -18.75 8.22 -23.44
C HIS A 374 -17.68 7.14 -23.73
N GLY A 375 -17.71 6.01 -23.01
CA GLY A 375 -16.73 4.94 -23.19
C GLY A 375 -15.40 5.22 -22.47
N SER A 376 -14.31 4.57 -22.90
CA SER A 376 -12.99 4.75 -22.29
C SER A 376 -12.23 5.92 -22.89
N ASP A 377 -11.67 6.79 -22.03
CA ASP A 377 -10.87 7.95 -22.45
C ASP A 377 -9.39 7.62 -22.60
N VAL A 378 -8.79 8.02 -23.74
CA VAL A 378 -7.38 7.75 -24.06
C VAL A 378 -6.41 8.36 -23.03
N GLY A 379 -6.70 9.54 -22.50
CA GLY A 379 -5.86 10.20 -21.50
C GLY A 379 -5.86 9.45 -20.17
N ARG A 380 -7.04 9.01 -19.73
CA ARG A 380 -7.21 8.17 -18.53
C ARG A 380 -6.59 6.79 -18.69
N MET A 381 -6.67 6.18 -19.88
CA MET A 381 -5.99 4.91 -20.17
C MET A 381 -4.46 5.07 -20.05
N GLY A 382 -3.89 6.12 -20.65
CA GLY A 382 -2.46 6.42 -20.50
C GLY A 382 -2.04 6.71 -19.06
N GLN A 383 -2.87 7.43 -18.29
CA GLN A 383 -2.60 7.67 -16.87
C GLN A 383 -2.62 6.38 -16.06
N LEU A 384 -3.62 5.51 -16.26
CA LEU A 384 -3.70 4.23 -15.59
C LEU A 384 -2.48 3.34 -15.91
N MET A 385 -2.01 3.34 -17.15
CA MET A 385 -0.77 2.64 -17.51
C MET A 385 0.43 3.22 -16.74
N ARG A 386 0.61 4.54 -16.69
CA ARG A 386 1.70 5.14 -15.90
C ARG A 386 1.59 4.81 -14.41
N ASP A 387 0.39 4.83 -13.84
CA ASP A 387 0.16 4.50 -12.43
C ASP A 387 0.54 3.04 -12.09
N ARG A 388 0.51 2.16 -13.11
CA ARG A 388 0.95 0.75 -13.02
C ARG A 388 2.42 0.52 -13.33
N GLY A 389 3.19 1.57 -13.61
CA GLY A 389 4.63 1.47 -13.84
C GLY A 389 5.05 1.49 -15.32
N TYR A 390 4.11 1.61 -16.26
CA TYR A 390 4.40 1.86 -17.67
C TYR A 390 4.76 3.35 -17.86
N ASN A 391 5.90 3.77 -17.31
CA ASN A 391 6.24 5.19 -17.15
C ASN A 391 6.37 5.95 -18.48
N SER A 392 6.74 5.27 -19.56
CA SER A 392 6.83 5.82 -20.91
C SER A 392 5.49 5.84 -21.65
N ALA A 393 4.39 5.41 -21.03
CA ALA A 393 3.09 5.34 -21.69
C ALA A 393 2.62 6.74 -22.14
N GLN A 394 2.52 6.92 -23.46
CA GLN A 394 2.07 8.15 -24.11
C GLN A 394 0.67 7.96 -24.69
N ALA A 395 -0.28 8.73 -24.16
CA ALA A 395 -1.64 8.81 -24.70
C ALA A 395 -1.71 9.95 -25.72
N THR A 396 -2.13 9.64 -26.95
CA THR A 396 -2.33 10.65 -27.99
C THR A 396 -3.63 10.41 -28.74
N ARG A 397 -4.25 11.51 -29.18
CA ARG A 397 -5.42 11.49 -30.07
C ARG A 397 -5.05 11.57 -31.56
N ASN A 398 -3.78 11.81 -31.86
CA ASN A 398 -3.25 12.01 -33.20
C ASN A 398 -2.02 11.12 -33.43
N GLY A 399 -2.10 9.87 -32.96
CA GLY A 399 -1.05 8.88 -33.15
C GLY A 399 -0.84 8.54 -34.62
N GLY A 400 0.42 8.33 -35.00
CA GLY A 400 0.82 7.91 -36.35
C GLY A 400 1.36 6.49 -36.38
N MET A 401 1.42 5.91 -37.59
CA MET A 401 1.86 4.54 -37.84
C MET A 401 3.27 4.25 -37.30
N ASN A 402 4.20 5.20 -37.39
CA ASN A 402 5.57 5.01 -36.92
C ASN A 402 5.63 4.73 -35.41
N ALA A 403 4.86 5.47 -34.61
CA ALA A 403 4.81 5.26 -33.16
C ALA A 403 4.16 3.91 -32.80
N LEU A 404 3.17 3.45 -33.58
CA LEU A 404 2.62 2.10 -33.45
C LEU A 404 3.71 1.05 -33.71
N LEU A 405 4.43 1.15 -34.83
CA LEU A 405 5.49 0.22 -35.20
C LEU A 405 6.65 0.24 -34.20
N ASP A 406 7.05 1.41 -33.70
CA ASP A 406 8.08 1.57 -32.66
C ASP A 406 7.74 0.80 -31.39
N THR A 407 6.48 0.85 -30.95
CA THR A 407 6.05 0.11 -29.76
C THR A 407 5.92 -1.39 -30.06
N LEU A 408 5.43 -1.78 -31.23
CA LEU A 408 5.34 -3.19 -31.63
C LEU A 408 6.71 -3.86 -31.78
N ASP A 409 7.71 -3.16 -32.33
CA ASP A 409 9.09 -3.67 -32.49
C ASP A 409 9.79 -3.87 -31.15
N LYS A 410 9.40 -3.12 -30.12
CA LYS A 410 9.81 -3.37 -28.72
C LYS A 410 9.05 -4.54 -28.08
N GLY A 411 8.22 -5.25 -28.84
CA GLY A 411 7.42 -6.37 -28.38
C GLY A 411 6.24 -5.96 -27.50
N GLN A 412 5.76 -4.71 -27.57
CA GLN A 412 4.67 -4.20 -26.75
C GLN A 412 3.36 -4.04 -27.55
N PRO A 413 2.23 -4.56 -27.07
CA PRO A 413 0.94 -4.36 -27.74
C PRO A 413 0.43 -2.92 -27.50
N VAL A 414 -0.38 -2.42 -28.43
CA VAL A 414 -0.83 -1.01 -28.46
C VAL A 414 -2.36 -0.93 -28.40
N PRO A 415 -2.94 -0.34 -27.34
CA PRO A 415 -4.35 0.04 -27.33
C PRO A 415 -4.60 1.07 -28.43
N PHE A 416 -5.55 0.76 -29.32
CA PHE A 416 -5.73 1.47 -30.56
C PHE A 416 -7.21 1.75 -30.81
N GLY A 417 -7.55 3.03 -30.94
CA GLY A 417 -8.92 3.51 -31.13
C GLY A 417 -9.29 3.58 -32.61
N VAL A 418 -10.43 2.98 -32.96
CA VAL A 418 -10.93 2.84 -34.33
C VAL A 418 -12.40 3.25 -34.43
N THR A 419 -12.84 3.65 -35.63
CA THR A 419 -14.25 4.02 -35.93
C THR A 419 -15.05 2.86 -36.51
N HIS A 420 -14.34 1.84 -36.99
CA HIS A 420 -14.88 0.57 -37.47
C HIS A 420 -13.80 -0.50 -37.29
N SER A 421 -14.20 -1.75 -37.19
CA SER A 421 -13.31 -2.91 -37.17
C SER A 421 -13.55 -3.74 -38.42
N ALA A 422 -12.49 -4.07 -39.17
CA ALA A 422 -12.63 -4.85 -40.38
C ALA A 422 -11.37 -5.66 -40.70
N GLY A 423 -11.51 -6.97 -40.92
CA GLY A 423 -10.39 -7.86 -41.23
C GLY A 423 -10.82 -9.32 -41.30
N THR A 424 -9.89 -10.18 -41.69
CA THR A 424 -10.10 -11.63 -41.66
C THR A 424 -9.93 -12.15 -40.24
N ILE A 425 -10.89 -12.93 -39.75
CA ILE A 425 -10.79 -13.57 -38.44
C ILE A 425 -9.72 -14.65 -38.52
N ILE A 426 -8.65 -14.53 -37.73
CA ILE A 426 -7.57 -15.52 -37.68
C ILE A 426 -7.58 -16.34 -36.38
N LYS A 427 -8.30 -15.86 -35.37
CA LYS A 427 -8.55 -16.58 -34.12
C LYS A 427 -9.90 -16.16 -33.55
N ILE A 428 -10.61 -17.10 -32.95
CA ILE A 428 -11.77 -16.82 -32.10
C ILE A 428 -11.56 -17.52 -30.77
N ASN A 429 -12.09 -16.95 -29.70
CA ASN A 429 -12.02 -17.58 -28.39
C ASN A 429 -12.59 -19.00 -28.41
N SER A 430 -12.06 -19.86 -27.55
CA SER A 430 -12.52 -21.25 -27.36
C SER A 430 -14.02 -21.37 -27.11
N GLY A 431 -14.60 -20.42 -26.38
CA GLY A 431 -16.05 -20.34 -26.12
C GLY A 431 -16.86 -19.69 -27.26
N GLY A 432 -16.24 -19.27 -28.35
CA GLY A 432 -16.81 -18.45 -29.40
C GLY A 432 -17.10 -17.00 -28.98
N SER A 433 -17.49 -16.17 -29.94
CA SER A 433 -17.97 -14.81 -29.68
C SER A 433 -19.35 -14.84 -29.02
N GLN A 434 -19.53 -14.12 -27.92
CA GLN A 434 -20.85 -13.95 -27.30
C GLN A 434 -21.80 -13.15 -28.21
N ARG A 435 -21.28 -12.13 -28.91
CA ARG A 435 -22.07 -11.24 -29.76
C ARG A 435 -22.27 -11.78 -31.18
N TYR A 436 -21.28 -12.49 -31.71
CA TYR A 436 -21.28 -13.02 -33.07
C TYR A 436 -21.10 -14.55 -33.06
N PRO A 437 -22.06 -15.33 -32.53
CA PRO A 437 -21.92 -16.77 -32.34
C PRO A 437 -21.73 -17.56 -33.66
N TRP A 438 -22.01 -16.94 -34.82
CA TRP A 438 -21.78 -17.50 -36.14
C TRP A 438 -20.40 -17.21 -36.73
N ALA A 439 -19.59 -16.32 -36.13
CA ALA A 439 -18.27 -15.98 -36.64
C ALA A 439 -17.30 -17.17 -36.56
N ARG A 440 -16.50 -17.38 -37.60
CA ARG A 440 -15.51 -18.45 -37.70
C ARG A 440 -14.15 -17.90 -38.15
N VAL A 441 -13.08 -18.64 -37.86
CA VAL A 441 -11.76 -18.37 -38.44
C VAL A 441 -11.85 -18.50 -39.97
N GLY A 442 -11.28 -17.53 -40.70
CA GLY A 442 -11.38 -17.41 -42.15
C GLY A 442 -12.46 -16.42 -42.62
N ASP A 443 -13.48 -16.14 -41.80
CA ASP A 443 -14.53 -15.19 -42.17
C ASP A 443 -13.99 -13.76 -42.24
N TYR A 444 -14.60 -12.95 -43.09
CA TYR A 444 -14.38 -11.50 -43.08
C TYR A 444 -15.31 -10.82 -42.07
N HIS A 445 -14.75 -10.25 -41.02
CA HIS A 445 -15.48 -9.45 -40.05
C HIS A 445 -15.52 -7.99 -40.51
N SER A 446 -16.68 -7.34 -40.38
CA SER A 446 -16.78 -5.89 -40.55
C SER A 446 -17.88 -5.30 -39.69
N LYS A 447 -17.52 -4.33 -38.84
CA LYS A 447 -18.43 -3.60 -37.97
C LYS A 447 -18.10 -2.12 -37.94
N ARG A 448 -19.08 -1.28 -38.21
CA ARG A 448 -18.99 0.18 -38.00
C ARG A 448 -19.50 0.56 -36.61
N PHE A 449 -18.77 1.43 -35.92
CA PHE A 449 -19.13 1.95 -34.59
C PHE A 449 -19.59 3.42 -34.62
N GLY A 450 -19.35 4.12 -35.73
CA GLY A 450 -19.80 5.51 -35.89
C GLY A 450 -19.08 6.47 -34.94
N LEU A 451 -19.81 7.44 -34.39
CA LEU A 451 -19.26 8.46 -33.48
C LEU A 451 -18.81 7.88 -32.13
N ALA A 452 -19.31 6.71 -31.74
CA ALA A 452 -18.95 6.07 -30.47
C ALA A 452 -17.48 5.59 -30.45
N GLY A 453 -16.92 5.26 -31.62
CA GLY A 453 -15.62 4.62 -31.73
C GLY A 453 -15.58 3.23 -31.07
N HIS A 454 -14.41 2.62 -31.08
CA HIS A 454 -14.12 1.31 -30.50
C HIS A 454 -12.63 1.19 -30.18
N TRP A 455 -12.29 0.34 -29.21
CA TRP A 455 -10.90 0.06 -28.85
C TRP A 455 -10.55 -1.38 -29.23
N ILE A 456 -9.42 -1.54 -29.92
CA ILE A 456 -8.79 -2.84 -30.22
C ILE A 456 -7.38 -2.85 -29.63
N LEU A 457 -6.78 -4.02 -29.47
CA LEU A 457 -5.38 -4.15 -29.09
C LEU A 457 -4.58 -4.62 -30.30
N VAL A 458 -3.72 -3.77 -30.87
CA VAL A 458 -2.81 -4.18 -31.94
C VAL A 458 -1.63 -4.90 -31.32
N VAL A 459 -1.38 -6.14 -31.74
CA VAL A 459 -0.41 -7.05 -31.12
C VAL A 459 0.76 -7.41 -32.03
N GLY A 460 0.71 -7.05 -33.31
CA GLY A 460 1.79 -7.32 -34.26
C GLY A 460 1.47 -6.85 -35.66
N TYR A 461 2.41 -7.08 -36.57
CA TYR A 461 2.25 -6.82 -38.00
C TYR A 461 3.01 -7.86 -38.84
N GLU A 462 2.60 -7.98 -40.10
CA GLU A 462 3.25 -8.84 -41.10
C GLU A 462 3.97 -8.00 -42.15
N GLY A 463 5.06 -8.52 -42.72
CA GLY A 463 5.92 -7.80 -43.66
C GLY A 463 7.13 -7.20 -42.96
N SER A 464 7.73 -6.16 -43.55
CA SER A 464 8.83 -5.41 -42.91
C SER A 464 8.29 -4.16 -42.23
N ARG A 465 9.09 -3.59 -41.34
CA ARG A 465 8.78 -2.32 -40.66
C ARG A 465 8.51 -1.18 -41.65
N GLU A 466 9.28 -1.13 -42.73
CA GLU A 466 9.16 -0.10 -43.79
C GLU A 466 7.93 -0.35 -44.65
N ASN A 467 7.53 -1.61 -44.80
CA ASN A 467 6.40 -2.01 -45.63
C ASN A 467 5.50 -3.06 -44.95
N PRO A 468 4.77 -2.69 -43.88
CA PRO A 468 3.85 -3.61 -43.25
C PRO A 468 2.68 -3.88 -44.19
N THR A 469 2.31 -5.14 -44.34
CA THR A 469 1.21 -5.55 -45.22
C THR A 469 -0.10 -5.69 -44.44
N HIS A 470 -0.02 -6.25 -43.24
CA HIS A 470 -1.15 -6.51 -42.36
C HIS A 470 -0.79 -6.22 -40.91
N PHE A 471 -1.80 -5.93 -40.10
CA PHE A 471 -1.73 -5.81 -38.66
C PHE A 471 -2.59 -6.88 -38.01
N ILE A 472 -2.11 -7.37 -36.88
CA ILE A 472 -2.80 -8.34 -36.07
C ILE A 472 -3.40 -7.62 -34.87
N ALA A 473 -4.71 -7.74 -34.66
CA ALA A 473 -5.38 -7.05 -33.57
C ALA A 473 -6.41 -7.93 -32.86
N ASN A 474 -6.39 -7.91 -31.53
CA ASN A 474 -7.44 -8.50 -30.71
C ASN A 474 -8.61 -7.50 -30.61
N ASP A 475 -9.79 -7.93 -31.05
CA ASP A 475 -11.01 -7.14 -31.05
C ASP A 475 -11.95 -7.63 -29.93
N PRO A 476 -12.15 -6.83 -28.86
CA PRO A 476 -12.98 -7.23 -27.74
C PRO A 476 -14.49 -7.26 -28.07
N ASP A 477 -14.95 -6.59 -29.13
CA ASP A 477 -16.34 -6.70 -29.60
C ASP A 477 -16.59 -8.05 -30.27
N LEU A 478 -15.61 -8.52 -31.03
CA LEU A 478 -15.63 -9.84 -31.65
C LEU A 478 -15.36 -10.95 -30.62
N GLY A 479 -14.51 -10.71 -29.61
CA GLY A 479 -13.98 -11.80 -28.78
C GLY A 479 -13.04 -12.70 -29.60
N GLY A 480 -12.21 -12.09 -30.44
CA GLY A 480 -11.27 -12.79 -31.33
C GLY A 480 -10.21 -11.87 -31.92
N GLN A 481 -9.39 -12.42 -32.82
CA GLN A 481 -8.27 -11.74 -33.45
C GLN A 481 -8.51 -11.57 -34.95
N LEU A 482 -8.19 -10.37 -35.42
CA LEU A 482 -8.31 -9.95 -36.81
C LEU A 482 -6.93 -9.76 -37.43
N ARG A 483 -6.82 -10.20 -38.69
CA ARG A 483 -5.76 -9.81 -39.62
C ARG A 483 -6.29 -8.71 -40.54
N ILE A 484 -5.70 -7.53 -40.43
CA ILE A 484 -6.20 -6.28 -41.00
C ILE A 484 -5.18 -5.74 -42.01
N GLU A 485 -5.55 -5.52 -43.26
CA GLU A 485 -4.67 -4.86 -44.24
C GLU A 485 -4.23 -3.46 -43.78
N LYS A 486 -2.98 -3.06 -44.03
CA LYS A 486 -2.45 -1.73 -43.66
C LYS A 486 -3.35 -0.59 -44.15
N THR A 487 -3.77 -0.64 -45.41
CA THR A 487 -4.63 0.38 -46.03
C THR A 487 -6.00 0.47 -45.33
N ARG A 488 -6.51 -0.66 -44.85
CA ARG A 488 -7.76 -0.74 -44.08
C ARG A 488 -7.57 -0.16 -42.68
N LEU A 489 -6.50 -0.53 -41.97
CA LEU A 489 -6.21 0.01 -40.64
C LEU A 489 -6.08 1.55 -40.68
N THR A 490 -5.40 2.11 -41.69
CA THR A 490 -5.31 3.57 -41.90
C THR A 490 -6.67 4.26 -42.00
N ARG A 491 -7.65 3.60 -42.62
CA ARG A 491 -9.03 4.11 -42.76
C ARG A 491 -9.86 3.90 -41.50
N MET A 492 -9.47 2.97 -40.63
CA MET A 492 -10.14 2.69 -39.36
C MET A 492 -9.91 3.77 -38.30
N GLY A 493 -8.93 4.67 -38.49
CA GLY A 493 -8.64 5.77 -37.57
C GLY A 493 -9.79 6.78 -37.39
N VAL A 494 -9.56 7.75 -36.50
CA VAL A 494 -10.52 8.85 -36.21
C VAL A 494 -10.50 9.88 -37.35
N ARG A 495 -9.36 10.01 -38.03
CA ARG A 495 -9.15 10.69 -39.32
C ARG A 495 -8.17 9.86 -40.15
N GLU A 496 -8.01 10.15 -41.44
CA GLU A 496 -7.09 9.40 -42.32
C GLU A 496 -5.68 9.34 -41.71
N GLY A 497 -5.31 8.18 -41.17
CA GLY A 497 -4.00 7.94 -40.54
C GLY A 497 -3.80 8.56 -39.14
N GLN A 498 -4.84 9.07 -38.47
CA GLN A 498 -4.76 9.54 -37.09
C GLN A 498 -5.54 8.63 -36.13
N PHE A 499 -4.87 8.24 -35.06
CA PHE A 499 -5.40 7.25 -34.12
C PHE A 499 -5.39 7.75 -32.70
N TYR A 500 -6.38 7.30 -31.93
CA TYR A 500 -6.25 7.30 -30.49
C TYR A 500 -5.36 6.12 -30.14
N GLN A 501 -4.22 6.36 -29.50
CA GLN A 501 -3.31 5.28 -29.14
C GLN A 501 -2.64 5.53 -27.80
N VAL A 502 -2.26 4.44 -27.14
CA VAL A 502 -1.42 4.48 -25.95
C VAL A 502 -0.15 3.69 -26.22
N THR A 503 0.94 4.37 -26.58
CA THR A 503 2.23 3.77 -26.96
C THR A 503 3.19 3.71 -25.77
N GLN A 504 4.25 2.89 -25.85
CA GLN A 504 5.27 2.71 -24.81
C GLN A 504 6.71 2.94 -25.30
#